data_AF-A0A9D6KKY1-F1
#
_entry.id   AF-A0A9D6KKY1-F1
#
_cell.length_a   1.000
_cell.length_b   1.000
_cell.length_c   1.000
_cell.angle_alpha   90.00
_cell.angle_beta   90.00
_cell.angle_gamma   90.00
#
_symmetry.space_group_name_H-M   'P 1'
#
loop_
_entity.id
_entity.type
_entity.pdbx_description
1 polymer ?
#
loop_
_entity_poly.entity_id
_entity_poly.type
_entity_poly.pdbx_seq_one_letter_code
_entity_poly.pdbx_strand_id
1 'polypeptide(L)'
;MRTRGLVWITGVALWLSAGAGSPALAECPGDCPVAGGGTPSVDCLAEYFGLAATTAAAATNTIECQDGAACDHDGAVDGKCVFDVHVCVNQDDPNLTACTTKGVTSYRLKSASGNAELTSLQSKVTAILPTSESRCSAEQTLTVPLLGPADKPLPGQLRIRATASGASGGDYDRVTLVCTPPPRPLGVRHFSINPSTSPLDAVLGGLTLKPGKFQGYLDLRAGIPDEKGIAVIDVVGASEFVFADLRPLASNILCLKPHVPAMAAGIVACKGQLDLSYSATVNHVAGVVGENGFTEEDCTNLTDTLGHGHVEGPDEEHPGVCNGPTHVGVAGLGDSGHGAMALVPDSASGLTGLTFDLSFITPGRCRANTETACTSSADCAADDVCMKTCADAPAGQTTPIPFVSGPVHIGIQNADAQDANDKVFDTHGQNFSCYNWTTENGPGKLVFGFPQLHGFSISADQPKSDLITAFELSDK
;
A
#
# COMPACT_ATOMS: atom_id res chain seq x y z
N MET A 1 -20.78 -56.63 29.41
CA MET A 1 -20.19 -55.27 29.34
C MET A 1 -21.20 -54.37 28.65
N ARG A 2 -21.82 -53.45 29.38
CA ARG A 2 -22.78 -52.45 28.86
C ARG A 2 -22.09 -51.09 28.90
N THR A 3 -21.75 -50.53 27.76
CA THR A 3 -21.29 -49.14 27.62
C THR A 3 -22.50 -48.27 27.26
N ARG A 4 -22.86 -47.36 28.16
CA ARG A 4 -23.83 -46.28 27.92
C ARG A 4 -23.04 -45.05 27.43
N GLY A 5 -23.30 -44.62 26.20
CA GLY A 5 -22.83 -43.32 25.68
C GLY A 5 -23.83 -42.23 26.06
N LEU A 6 -23.36 -41.21 26.77
CA LEU A 6 -24.11 -40.00 27.10
C LEU A 6 -23.86 -38.98 25.99
N VAL A 7 -24.92 -38.57 25.28
CA VAL A 7 -24.88 -37.48 24.28
C VAL A 7 -25.15 -36.17 25.01
N TRP A 8 -24.20 -35.25 24.99
CA TRP A 8 -24.38 -33.87 25.44
C TRP A 8 -24.86 -33.03 24.25
N ILE A 9 -26.08 -32.48 24.34
CA ILE A 9 -26.59 -31.47 23.41
C ILE A 9 -26.29 -30.11 24.05
N THR A 10 -25.34 -29.37 23.49
CA THR A 10 -25.10 -27.96 23.81
C THR A 10 -26.17 -27.11 23.15
N GLY A 11 -27.07 -26.54 23.96
CA GLY A 11 -28.03 -25.52 23.52
C GLY A 11 -27.33 -24.18 23.31
N VAL A 12 -27.43 -23.64 22.09
CA VAL A 12 -27.03 -22.28 21.75
C VAL A 12 -28.08 -21.32 22.31
N ALA A 13 -27.71 -20.56 23.34
CA ALA A 13 -28.52 -19.47 23.87
C ALA A 13 -28.35 -18.24 22.96
N LEU A 14 -29.37 -17.97 22.14
CA LEU A 14 -29.45 -16.78 21.30
C LEU A 14 -29.76 -15.56 22.18
N TRP A 15 -28.75 -14.74 22.49
CA TRP A 15 -28.94 -13.44 23.13
C TRP A 15 -29.34 -12.42 22.06
N LEU A 16 -30.61 -12.01 22.06
CA LEU A 16 -31.02 -10.79 21.35
C LEU A 16 -30.53 -9.57 22.15
N SER A 17 -29.42 -9.00 21.73
CA SER A 17 -29.01 -7.67 22.16
C SER A 17 -29.95 -6.64 21.51
N ALA A 18 -30.88 -6.08 22.29
CA ALA A 18 -31.58 -4.87 21.89
C ALA A 18 -30.56 -3.72 21.87
N GLY A 19 -29.94 -3.48 20.72
CA GLY A 19 -29.07 -2.32 20.52
C GLY A 19 -29.89 -1.06 20.64
N ALA A 20 -29.67 -0.28 21.70
CA ALA A 20 -30.08 1.11 21.74
C ALA A 20 -29.29 1.82 20.62
N GLY A 21 -29.94 2.04 19.47
CA GLY A 21 -29.36 2.84 18.40
C GLY A 21 -29.00 4.20 18.97
N SER A 22 -27.73 4.57 18.88
CA SER A 22 -27.33 5.96 19.09
C SER A 22 -28.15 6.80 18.11
N PRO A 23 -28.79 7.91 18.56
CA PRO A 23 -29.52 8.76 17.64
C PRO A 23 -28.57 9.17 16.51
N ALA A 24 -28.95 8.87 15.27
CA ALA A 24 -28.23 9.37 14.11
C ALA A 24 -28.29 10.90 14.19
N LEU A 25 -27.16 11.55 14.50
CA LEU A 25 -27.03 12.99 14.36
C LEU A 25 -27.39 13.31 12.92
N ALA A 26 -28.34 14.23 12.72
CA ALA A 26 -28.74 14.64 11.39
C ALA A 26 -27.50 15.09 10.61
N GLU A 27 -27.23 14.42 9.48
CA GLU A 27 -26.21 14.85 8.54
C GLU A 27 -26.56 16.27 8.11
N CYS A 28 -25.75 17.23 8.55
CA CYS A 28 -25.84 18.61 8.13
C CYS A 28 -24.97 18.71 6.86
N PRO A 29 -25.55 18.82 5.65
CA PRO A 29 -24.79 18.91 4.42
C PRO A 29 -24.25 20.36 4.30
N GLY A 30 -23.09 20.63 4.91
CA GLY A 30 -22.43 21.94 4.86
C GLY A 30 -21.80 22.38 6.18
N ASP A 31 -21.72 23.71 6.37
CA ASP A 31 -21.22 24.39 7.57
C ASP A 31 -22.13 24.13 8.77
N CYS A 32 -21.87 23.05 9.51
CA CYS A 32 -22.55 22.78 10.77
C CYS A 32 -22.22 23.90 11.78
N PRO A 33 -23.20 24.42 12.54
CA PRO A 33 -22.88 25.22 13.71
C PRO A 33 -22.02 24.39 14.66
N VAL A 34 -20.98 25.04 15.20
CA VAL A 34 -20.20 24.51 16.32
C VAL A 34 -20.71 25.23 17.55
N ALA A 35 -21.38 24.52 18.47
CA ALA A 35 -21.99 25.12 19.65
C ALA A 35 -20.99 25.67 20.68
N GLY A 36 -19.68 25.48 20.47
CA GLY A 36 -18.64 25.96 21.37
C GLY A 36 -18.46 25.11 22.63
N GLY A 37 -19.53 24.42 23.05
CA GLY A 37 -19.60 23.52 24.18
C GLY A 37 -19.64 24.24 25.52
N GLY A 38 -20.13 23.55 26.54
CA GLY A 38 -20.39 24.19 27.81
C GLY A 38 -21.51 23.49 28.54
N THR A 39 -22.34 24.27 29.23
CA THR A 39 -23.57 23.72 29.83
C THR A 39 -24.67 23.76 28.77
N PRO A 40 -25.32 22.63 28.42
CA PRO A 40 -26.29 22.59 27.32
C PRO A 40 -27.46 23.58 27.43
N SER A 41 -27.75 24.09 28.63
CA SER A 41 -28.81 25.09 28.84
C SER A 41 -28.46 26.51 28.40
N VAL A 42 -27.19 26.77 28.06
CA VAL A 42 -26.69 28.08 27.63
C VAL A 42 -25.87 28.05 26.35
N ASP A 43 -25.56 26.88 25.77
CA ASP A 43 -24.75 26.70 24.54
C ASP A 43 -25.31 27.40 23.28
N CYS A 44 -26.58 27.81 23.31
CA CYS A 44 -27.21 28.59 22.24
C CYS A 44 -26.98 30.10 22.35
N LEU A 45 -26.26 30.56 23.38
CA LEU A 45 -25.91 31.97 23.52
C LEU A 45 -24.85 32.37 22.48
N ALA A 46 -23.95 31.47 22.08
CA ALA A 46 -23.02 31.69 20.98
C ALA A 46 -22.67 30.41 20.23
N GLU A 47 -22.86 30.42 18.91
CA GLU A 47 -22.51 29.33 18.01
C GLU A 47 -21.59 29.84 16.90
N TYR A 48 -20.71 28.98 16.39
CA TYR A 48 -19.67 29.34 15.40
C TYR A 48 -19.99 28.71 14.05
N PHE A 49 -19.90 29.50 12.99
CA PHE A 49 -20.21 29.12 11.61
C PHE A 49 -19.05 29.49 10.66
N GLY A 50 -19.05 28.93 9.45
CA GLY A 50 -18.03 29.16 8.41
C GLY A 50 -16.74 28.33 8.57
N LEU A 51 -16.76 27.35 9.48
CA LEU A 51 -15.58 26.55 9.84
C LEU A 51 -15.37 25.30 8.97
N ALA A 52 -16.21 25.08 7.96
CA ALA A 52 -16.27 23.86 7.17
C ALA A 52 -16.33 22.59 8.05
N ALA A 53 -16.98 22.70 9.22
CA ALA A 53 -16.96 21.66 10.24
C ALA A 53 -17.83 20.47 9.82
N THR A 54 -17.26 19.27 9.88
CA THR A 54 -18.05 18.03 9.82
C THR A 54 -18.84 17.84 11.11
N THR A 55 -19.88 17.00 11.07
CA THR A 55 -20.70 16.66 12.27
C THR A 55 -19.85 16.13 13.43
N ALA A 56 -18.80 15.34 13.15
CA ALA A 56 -17.86 14.84 14.14
C ALA A 56 -16.98 15.96 14.74
N ALA A 57 -16.53 16.90 13.90
CA ALA A 57 -15.75 18.06 14.36
C ALA A 57 -16.59 18.98 15.25
N ALA A 58 -17.85 19.22 14.88
CA ALA A 58 -18.80 20.00 15.67
C ALA A 58 -19.04 19.39 17.05
N ALA A 59 -19.16 18.06 17.16
CA ALA A 59 -19.35 17.38 18.44
C ALA A 59 -18.14 17.46 19.40
N THR A 60 -16.94 17.69 18.87
CA THR A 60 -15.69 17.76 19.66
C THR A 60 -15.17 19.18 19.87
N ASN A 61 -15.83 20.18 19.29
CA ASN A 61 -15.37 21.57 19.21
C ASN A 61 -13.93 21.71 18.69
N THR A 62 -13.49 20.75 17.87
CA THR A 62 -12.15 20.72 17.28
C THR A 62 -12.30 20.58 15.77
N ILE A 63 -11.87 21.60 15.05
CA ILE A 63 -11.96 21.70 13.61
C ILE A 63 -10.55 21.52 13.08
N GLU A 64 -10.30 20.38 12.43
CA GLU A 64 -9.03 20.07 11.81
C GLU A 64 -9.10 20.36 10.32
N CYS A 65 -8.16 21.14 9.83
CA CYS A 65 -8.00 21.44 8.42
C CYS A 65 -6.57 21.19 7.99
N GLN A 66 -6.40 20.65 6.78
CA GLN A 66 -5.10 20.48 6.16
C GLN A 66 -4.77 21.70 5.30
N ASP A 67 -3.54 22.19 5.42
CA ASP A 67 -2.96 23.30 4.63
C ASP A 67 -3.12 23.01 3.12
N GLY A 68 -3.89 23.86 2.44
CA GLY A 68 -4.28 23.73 1.04
C GLY A 68 -5.48 22.81 0.73
N ALA A 69 -6.16 22.26 1.73
CA ALA A 69 -7.37 21.45 1.53
C ALA A 69 -8.63 22.34 1.37
N ALA A 70 -9.78 21.74 1.07
CA ALA A 70 -11.02 22.50 0.81
C ALA A 70 -11.57 23.28 2.02
N CYS A 71 -11.19 22.91 3.25
CA CYS A 71 -11.51 23.65 4.47
C CYS A 71 -10.59 24.87 4.70
N ASP A 72 -9.49 24.94 3.96
CA ASP A 72 -8.54 26.04 3.99
C ASP A 72 -9.02 27.08 3.00
N HIS A 73 -9.53 28.20 3.49
CA HIS A 73 -10.31 29.14 2.68
C HIS A 73 -9.52 29.68 1.48
N ASP A 74 -8.21 29.86 1.62
CA ASP A 74 -7.37 30.34 0.51
C ASP A 74 -6.87 29.20 -0.42
N GLY A 75 -7.04 27.94 -0.02
CA GLY A 75 -6.63 26.75 -0.74
C GLY A 75 -5.13 26.68 -1.05
N ALA A 76 -4.30 27.50 -0.39
CA ALA A 76 -2.87 27.57 -0.65
C ALA A 76 -2.12 26.60 0.25
N VAL A 77 -1.03 26.00 -0.26
CA VAL A 77 -0.09 25.22 0.55
C VAL A 77 1.05 26.12 0.97
N ASP A 78 0.81 26.99 1.95
CA ASP A 78 1.76 28.04 2.34
C ASP A 78 2.14 28.03 3.84
N GLY A 79 1.80 26.94 4.53
CA GLY A 79 2.23 26.66 5.89
C GLY A 79 1.31 27.24 6.96
N LYS A 80 0.07 27.58 6.61
CA LYS A 80 -0.97 28.06 7.50
C LYS A 80 -2.33 27.70 6.89
N CYS A 81 -3.36 27.60 7.73
CA CYS A 81 -4.73 27.44 7.26
C CYS A 81 -5.52 28.71 7.58
N VAL A 82 -6.37 29.11 6.66
CA VAL A 82 -7.25 30.28 6.73
C VAL A 82 -8.69 29.82 6.96
N PHE A 83 -9.31 30.32 8.02
CA PHE A 83 -10.69 30.01 8.38
C PHE A 83 -11.52 31.28 8.42
N ASP A 84 -12.69 31.29 7.79
CA ASP A 84 -13.63 32.41 7.85
C ASP A 84 -14.72 32.14 8.87
N VAL A 85 -14.65 32.83 10.01
CA VAL A 85 -15.52 32.57 11.16
C VAL A 85 -16.50 33.71 11.35
N HIS A 86 -17.76 33.37 11.56
CA HIS A 86 -18.73 34.28 12.17
C HIS A 86 -19.37 33.63 13.38
N VAL A 87 -19.71 34.46 14.36
CA VAL A 87 -20.36 34.00 15.59
C VAL A 87 -21.80 34.48 15.56
N CYS A 88 -22.72 33.52 15.68
CA CYS A 88 -24.13 33.76 15.77
C CYS A 88 -24.56 33.66 17.23
N VAL A 89 -25.19 34.72 17.74
CA VAL A 89 -25.58 34.81 19.15
C VAL A 89 -27.09 34.60 19.31
N ASN A 90 -27.49 34.06 20.46
CA ASN A 90 -28.91 33.84 20.80
C ASN A 90 -29.65 33.03 19.72
N GLN A 91 -29.06 31.90 19.32
CA GLN A 91 -29.57 31.02 18.26
C GLN A 91 -30.66 30.08 18.78
N ASP A 92 -31.64 29.79 17.94
CA ASP A 92 -32.65 28.75 18.21
C ASP A 92 -32.21 27.48 17.46
N ASP A 93 -31.22 26.77 18.01
CA ASP A 93 -30.69 25.54 17.39
C ASP A 93 -31.52 24.32 17.82
N PRO A 94 -32.19 23.63 16.87
CA PRO A 94 -32.96 22.41 17.16
C PRO A 94 -32.12 21.27 17.74
N ASN A 95 -30.79 21.29 17.58
CA ASN A 95 -29.88 20.32 18.19
C ASN A 95 -29.59 20.61 19.67
N LEU A 96 -29.84 21.85 20.13
CA LEU A 96 -29.63 22.32 21.50
C LEU A 96 -30.96 22.48 22.24
N THR A 97 -31.80 21.44 22.24
CA THR A 97 -33.15 21.46 22.84
C THR A 97 -33.21 21.86 24.33
N ALA A 98 -32.09 21.73 25.06
CA ALA A 98 -32.00 22.14 26.46
C ALA A 98 -31.73 23.65 26.65
N CYS A 99 -31.30 24.33 25.59
CA CYS A 99 -31.03 25.76 25.61
C CYS A 99 -32.27 26.56 25.26
N THR A 100 -32.47 27.69 25.94
CA THR A 100 -33.56 28.61 25.63
C THR A 100 -33.00 30.01 25.48
N THR A 101 -33.18 30.59 24.31
CA THR A 101 -32.77 31.96 23.96
C THR A 101 -33.43 32.99 24.89
N LYS A 102 -32.64 33.78 25.61
CA LYS A 102 -33.13 34.91 26.45
C LYS A 102 -32.35 36.20 26.24
N GLY A 103 -31.77 36.34 25.05
CA GLY A 103 -30.93 37.45 24.66
C GLY A 103 -29.51 37.38 25.23
N VAL A 104 -28.61 38.07 24.55
CA VAL A 104 -27.18 38.17 24.88
C VAL A 104 -26.84 39.64 25.11
N THR A 105 -26.22 39.92 26.25
CA THR A 105 -25.86 41.28 26.68
C THR A 105 -24.37 41.56 26.55
N SER A 106 -23.53 40.52 26.57
CA SER A 106 -22.08 40.68 26.38
C SER A 106 -21.44 39.44 25.77
N TYR A 107 -20.34 39.66 25.06
CA TYR A 107 -19.48 38.61 24.52
C TYR A 107 -18.01 39.00 24.76
N ARG A 108 -17.19 38.05 25.19
CA ARG A 108 -15.78 38.29 25.48
C ARG A 108 -14.92 37.13 25.01
N LEU A 109 -13.88 37.43 24.25
CA LEU A 109 -12.81 36.48 23.91
C LEU A 109 -11.66 36.59 24.89
N LYS A 110 -11.25 35.44 25.45
CA LYS A 110 -10.08 35.36 26.32
C LYS A 110 -8.81 35.50 25.48
N SER A 111 -7.89 36.36 25.94
CA SER A 111 -6.59 36.62 25.29
C SER A 111 -6.68 37.34 23.94
N ALA A 112 -7.81 37.96 23.61
CA ALA A 112 -7.95 38.72 22.36
C ALA A 112 -6.85 39.78 22.19
N SER A 113 -6.43 40.46 23.25
CA SER A 113 -5.40 41.51 23.20
C SER A 113 -4.03 41.06 22.68
N GLY A 114 -3.75 39.76 22.65
CA GLY A 114 -2.51 39.20 22.10
C GLY A 114 -2.61 38.75 20.63
N ASN A 115 -3.80 38.85 20.01
CA ASN A 115 -4.06 38.41 18.65
C ASN A 115 -5.02 39.38 17.95
N ALA A 116 -4.56 40.05 16.90
CA ALA A 116 -5.33 41.07 16.18
C ALA A 116 -6.61 40.51 15.53
N GLU A 117 -6.57 39.27 15.03
CA GLU A 117 -7.71 38.62 14.39
C GLU A 117 -8.80 38.29 15.42
N LEU A 118 -8.44 37.77 16.59
CA LEU A 118 -9.39 37.55 17.70
C LEU A 118 -9.93 38.87 18.26
N THR A 119 -9.12 39.92 18.30
CA THR A 119 -9.61 41.27 18.67
C THR A 119 -10.66 41.76 17.67
N SER A 120 -10.41 41.58 16.38
CA SER A 120 -11.35 41.93 15.31
C SER A 120 -12.65 41.10 15.39
N LEU A 121 -12.54 39.79 15.64
CA LEU A 121 -13.70 38.92 15.87
C LEU A 121 -14.55 39.45 17.04
N GLN A 122 -13.94 39.73 18.19
CA GLN A 122 -14.65 40.27 19.35
C GLN A 122 -15.37 41.59 19.03
N SER A 123 -14.73 42.50 18.30
CA SER A 123 -15.33 43.77 17.90
C SER A 123 -16.55 43.57 16.99
N LYS A 124 -16.47 42.64 16.03
CA LYS A 124 -17.59 42.31 15.13
C LYS A 124 -18.79 41.70 15.87
N VAL A 125 -18.54 40.82 16.85
CA VAL A 125 -19.62 40.26 17.69
C VAL A 125 -20.19 41.33 18.63
N THR A 126 -19.35 42.18 19.24
CA THR A 126 -19.82 43.24 20.13
C THR A 126 -20.70 44.26 19.41
N ALA A 127 -20.48 44.50 18.12
CA ALA A 127 -21.26 45.43 17.31
C ALA A 127 -22.73 45.01 17.10
N ILE A 128 -23.06 43.73 17.29
CA ILE A 128 -24.44 43.21 17.21
C ILE A 128 -25.10 43.05 18.59
N LEU A 129 -24.43 43.49 19.66
CA LEU A 129 -24.91 43.39 21.05
C LEU A 129 -25.30 44.75 21.64
N PRO A 130 -26.23 44.79 22.62
CA PRO A 130 -27.05 43.66 23.10
C PRO A 130 -28.14 43.27 22.08
N THR A 131 -28.59 42.01 22.11
CA THR A 131 -29.69 41.53 21.24
C THR A 131 -30.57 40.51 21.95
N SER A 132 -31.86 40.49 21.60
CA SER A 132 -32.82 39.42 21.95
C SER A 132 -33.24 38.57 20.74
N GLU A 133 -32.70 38.89 19.56
CA GLU A 133 -32.92 38.18 18.30
C GLU A 133 -31.69 37.35 17.95
N SER A 134 -31.89 36.25 17.22
CA SER A 134 -30.79 35.52 16.56
C SER A 134 -30.10 36.46 15.55
N ARG A 135 -28.80 36.69 15.75
CA ARG A 135 -27.98 37.55 14.87
C ARG A 135 -26.58 36.99 14.74
N CYS A 136 -26.00 37.09 13.55
CA CYS A 136 -24.61 36.72 13.28
C CYS A 136 -23.74 37.96 13.10
N SER A 137 -22.49 37.87 13.56
CA SER A 137 -21.49 38.88 13.26
C SER A 137 -21.16 38.90 11.77
N ALA A 138 -20.51 39.97 11.31
CA ALA A 138 -19.76 39.88 10.05
C ALA A 138 -18.67 38.80 10.15
N GLU A 139 -18.34 38.20 9.02
CA GLU A 139 -17.29 37.20 8.87
C GLU A 139 -15.92 37.75 9.26
N GLN A 140 -15.09 36.95 9.91
CA GLN A 140 -13.74 37.26 10.31
C GLN A 140 -12.79 36.11 9.97
N THR A 141 -11.81 36.42 9.15
CA THR A 141 -10.70 35.53 8.83
C THR A 141 -9.78 35.32 10.04
N LEU A 142 -9.52 34.05 10.36
CA LEU A 142 -8.58 33.59 11.37
C LEU A 142 -7.49 32.74 10.71
N THR A 143 -6.24 32.99 11.07
CA THR A 143 -5.09 32.30 10.52
C THR A 143 -4.49 31.35 11.54
N VAL A 144 -4.26 30.10 11.15
CA VAL A 144 -3.63 29.08 11.99
C VAL A 144 -2.32 28.61 11.34
N PRO A 145 -1.15 29.16 11.73
CA PRO A 145 0.12 28.76 11.17
C PRO A 145 0.54 27.37 11.64
N LEU A 146 1.14 26.58 10.75
CA LEU A 146 1.88 25.37 11.12
C LEU A 146 3.06 25.74 12.03
N LEU A 147 3.48 24.77 12.85
CA LEU A 147 4.63 24.89 13.73
C LEU A 147 5.85 24.19 13.14
N GLY A 148 7.02 24.40 13.74
CA GLY A 148 8.26 23.74 13.31
C GLY A 148 8.87 24.32 12.03
N PRO A 149 9.96 23.72 11.52
CA PRO A 149 10.62 24.18 10.31
C PRO A 149 9.87 23.71 9.04
N ALA A 150 10.06 24.40 7.91
CA ALA A 150 9.35 24.13 6.67
C ALA A 150 9.58 22.72 6.10
N ASP A 151 10.72 22.08 6.38
CA ASP A 151 11.02 20.70 5.98
C ASP A 151 10.35 19.66 6.90
N LYS A 152 9.92 20.05 8.09
CA LYS A 152 9.23 19.20 9.09
C LYS A 152 8.13 19.97 9.82
N PRO A 153 7.10 20.43 9.10
CA PRO A 153 6.02 21.17 9.70
C PRO A 153 5.25 20.28 10.67
N LEU A 154 4.80 20.86 11.76
CA LEU A 154 3.99 20.25 12.79
C LEU A 154 2.61 20.93 12.82
N PRO A 155 1.56 20.25 13.27
CA PRO A 155 0.24 20.87 13.39
C PRO A 155 0.26 22.15 14.23
N GLY A 156 -0.39 23.19 13.69
CA GLY A 156 -0.69 24.45 14.36
C GLY A 156 -2.03 24.42 15.06
N GLN A 157 -2.21 25.24 16.10
CA GLN A 157 -3.50 25.36 16.78
C GLN A 157 -3.83 26.80 17.18
N LEU A 158 -5.07 27.22 16.93
CA LEU A 158 -5.67 28.44 17.47
C LEU A 158 -6.86 28.07 18.35
N ARG A 159 -6.90 28.59 19.57
CA ARG A 159 -7.97 28.32 20.54
C ARG A 159 -8.84 29.55 20.74
N ILE A 160 -10.09 29.46 20.31
CA ILE A 160 -11.12 30.44 20.59
C ILE A 160 -11.75 30.07 21.94
N ARG A 161 -11.60 30.96 22.92
CA ARG A 161 -12.19 30.78 24.26
C ARG A 161 -13.06 31.97 24.53
N ALA A 162 -14.36 31.77 24.50
CA ALA A 162 -15.33 32.84 24.62
C ALA A 162 -16.12 32.76 25.91
N THR A 163 -16.77 33.87 26.24
CA THR A 163 -17.85 33.89 27.20
C THR A 163 -18.95 34.78 26.66
N ALA A 164 -20.09 34.19 26.30
CA ALA A 164 -21.32 34.93 26.05
C ALA A 164 -22.10 35.03 27.37
N SER A 165 -22.80 36.13 27.61
CA SER A 165 -23.62 36.27 28.82
C SER A 165 -24.94 36.93 28.51
N GLY A 166 -26.00 36.47 29.17
CA GLY A 166 -27.36 36.94 28.99
C GLY A 166 -28.21 36.69 30.24
N ALA A 167 -29.53 36.82 30.11
CA ALA A 167 -30.45 36.60 31.22
C ALA A 167 -30.49 35.13 31.71
N SER A 168 -30.08 34.18 30.86
CA SER A 168 -29.99 32.75 31.18
C SER A 168 -28.71 32.36 31.92
N GLY A 169 -27.73 33.25 32.06
CA GLY A 169 -26.41 32.94 32.61
C GLY A 169 -25.28 33.23 31.64
N GLY A 170 -24.13 32.58 31.85
CA GLY A 170 -22.95 32.69 31.00
C GLY A 170 -22.64 31.38 30.30
N ASP A 171 -22.40 31.46 29.00
CA ASP A 171 -21.94 30.38 28.14
C ASP A 171 -20.42 30.44 27.99
N TYR A 172 -19.75 29.29 28.00
CA TYR A 172 -18.28 29.20 28.13
C TYR A 172 -17.67 28.32 27.04
N ASP A 173 -17.56 28.90 25.86
CA ASP A 173 -17.16 28.19 24.67
C ASP A 173 -15.66 27.92 24.62
N ARG A 174 -15.32 26.78 24.04
CA ARG A 174 -13.96 26.43 23.66
C ARG A 174 -13.94 25.73 22.30
N VAL A 175 -13.62 26.50 21.25
CA VAL A 175 -13.37 25.99 19.91
C VAL A 175 -11.87 25.94 19.64
N THR A 176 -11.39 24.84 19.06
CA THR A 176 -9.99 24.68 18.65
C THR A 176 -9.92 24.50 17.14
N LEU A 177 -9.22 25.41 16.47
CA LEU A 177 -8.87 25.28 15.06
C LEU A 177 -7.47 24.66 14.97
N VAL A 178 -7.33 23.61 14.18
CA VAL A 178 -6.08 22.89 13.98
C VAL A 178 -5.74 22.96 12.50
N CYS A 179 -4.55 23.43 12.18
CA CYS A 179 -3.99 23.33 10.84
C CYS A 179 -2.98 22.19 10.81
N THR A 180 -3.15 21.22 9.92
CA THR A 180 -2.22 20.12 9.73
C THR A 180 -1.43 20.28 8.43
N PRO A 181 -0.19 19.80 8.38
CA PRO A 181 0.62 19.91 7.18
C PRO A 181 -0.03 19.24 5.95
N PRO A 182 0.28 19.71 4.73
CA PRO A 182 -0.12 19.03 3.51
C PRO A 182 0.51 17.63 3.48
N PRO A 183 -0.11 16.64 2.80
CA PRO A 183 0.46 15.33 2.71
C PRO A 183 1.65 15.41 1.75
N ARG A 184 2.79 14.83 2.14
CA ARG A 184 4.04 14.94 1.38
C ARG A 184 4.33 13.64 0.64
N PRO A 185 5.01 13.72 -0.52
CA PRO A 185 5.57 12.52 -1.13
C PRO A 185 6.48 11.82 -0.13
N LEU A 186 6.42 10.50 -0.06
CA LEU A 186 7.33 9.73 0.78
C LEU A 186 8.79 9.83 0.31
N GLY A 187 8.99 10.25 -0.95
CA GLY A 187 10.29 10.53 -1.54
C GLY A 187 10.91 9.29 -2.18
N VAL A 188 12.21 9.40 -2.49
CA VAL A 188 13.00 8.33 -3.07
C VAL A 188 13.65 7.51 -1.96
N ARG A 189 13.50 6.19 -2.01
CA ARG A 189 14.21 5.22 -1.19
C ARG A 189 15.19 4.46 -2.07
N HIS A 190 16.47 4.46 -1.67
CA HIS A 190 17.49 3.62 -2.27
C HIS A 190 17.44 2.22 -1.63
N PHE A 191 17.00 1.22 -2.39
CA PHE A 191 16.87 -0.16 -1.94
C PHE A 191 18.11 -0.95 -2.38
N SER A 192 19.09 -1.06 -1.49
CA SER A 192 20.34 -1.80 -1.75
C SER A 192 20.13 -3.29 -1.48
N ILE A 193 20.40 -4.14 -2.46
CA ILE A 193 20.20 -5.59 -2.35
C ILE A 193 21.46 -6.22 -1.73
N ASN A 194 21.36 -6.69 -0.48
CA ASN A 194 22.49 -7.34 0.18
C ASN A 194 22.54 -8.84 -0.14
N PRO A 195 23.63 -9.35 -0.75
CA PRO A 195 23.78 -10.77 -1.06
C PRO A 195 23.78 -11.68 0.18
N SER A 196 24.14 -11.17 1.36
CA SER A 196 24.13 -11.99 2.59
C SER A 196 22.71 -12.39 3.03
N THR A 197 21.71 -11.60 2.66
CA THR A 197 20.30 -11.71 3.07
C THR A 197 19.33 -11.81 1.90
N SER A 198 19.84 -11.91 0.66
CA SER A 198 19.06 -11.99 -0.58
C SER A 198 19.29 -13.30 -1.34
N PRO A 199 18.96 -14.47 -0.77
CA PRO A 199 19.13 -15.75 -1.46
C PRO A 199 18.22 -15.88 -2.68
N LEU A 200 18.71 -16.62 -3.67
CA LEU A 200 17.88 -17.32 -4.64
C LEU A 200 17.61 -18.71 -4.08
N ASP A 201 16.35 -19.04 -3.80
CA ASP A 201 15.92 -20.35 -3.35
C ASP A 201 15.37 -21.16 -4.52
N ALA A 202 15.75 -22.43 -4.62
CA ALA A 202 15.33 -23.38 -5.64
C ALA A 202 14.81 -24.64 -4.97
N VAL A 203 13.53 -24.98 -5.14
CA VAL A 203 12.87 -26.10 -4.46
C VAL A 203 12.68 -27.27 -5.41
N LEU A 204 13.36 -28.38 -5.11
CA LEU A 204 13.35 -29.62 -5.89
C LEU A 204 12.96 -30.79 -4.99
N GLY A 205 11.81 -31.43 -5.23
CA GLY A 205 11.40 -32.64 -4.48
C GLY A 205 11.39 -32.45 -2.95
N GLY A 206 11.04 -31.26 -2.46
CA GLY A 206 11.06 -30.89 -1.04
C GLY A 206 12.42 -30.43 -0.49
N LEU A 207 13.49 -30.47 -1.30
CA LEU A 207 14.80 -29.91 -0.96
C LEU A 207 14.91 -28.46 -1.43
N THR A 208 15.10 -27.54 -0.49
CA THR A 208 15.44 -26.14 -0.81
C THR A 208 16.94 -25.98 -0.98
N LEU A 209 17.37 -25.67 -2.19
CA LEU A 209 18.74 -25.31 -2.55
C LEU A 209 18.89 -23.78 -2.59
N LYS A 210 20.11 -23.30 -2.31
CA LYS A 210 20.46 -21.88 -2.40
C LYS A 210 21.54 -21.65 -3.46
N PRO A 211 21.20 -21.74 -4.76
CA PRO A 211 22.18 -21.68 -5.85
C PRO A 211 23.00 -20.39 -5.87
N GLY A 212 22.42 -19.27 -5.46
CA GLY A 212 23.08 -17.99 -5.52
C GLY A 212 22.48 -16.94 -4.59
N LYS A 213 23.01 -15.74 -4.71
CA LYS A 213 22.65 -14.58 -3.89
C LYS A 213 22.56 -13.36 -4.78
N PHE A 214 21.50 -12.57 -4.65
CA PHE A 214 21.31 -11.36 -5.44
C PHE A 214 22.16 -10.21 -4.92
N GLN A 215 22.60 -9.37 -5.85
CA GLN A 215 23.20 -8.07 -5.57
C GLN A 215 22.76 -7.05 -6.62
N GLY A 216 22.77 -5.77 -6.25
CA GLY A 216 22.29 -4.66 -7.07
C GLY A 216 21.57 -3.61 -6.22
N TYR A 217 20.83 -2.72 -6.86
CA TYR A 217 19.95 -1.78 -6.16
C TYR A 217 18.75 -1.37 -7.02
N LEU A 218 17.70 -0.85 -6.37
CA LEU A 218 16.56 -0.18 -6.98
C LEU A 218 16.31 1.15 -6.26
N ASP A 219 16.05 2.22 -7.00
CA ASP A 219 15.59 3.50 -6.44
C ASP A 219 14.07 3.61 -6.62
N LEU A 220 13.36 3.57 -5.49
CA LEU A 220 11.90 3.55 -5.44
C LEU A 220 11.38 4.91 -5.01
N ARG A 221 10.61 5.59 -5.85
CA ARG A 221 9.97 6.86 -5.51
C ARG A 221 8.50 6.63 -5.19
N ALA A 222 8.12 6.85 -3.93
CA ALA A 222 6.71 6.83 -3.55
C ALA A 222 6.13 8.24 -3.50
N GLY A 223 4.93 8.37 -4.07
CA GLY A 223 4.15 9.60 -4.11
C GLY A 223 3.54 9.98 -2.76
N ILE A 224 2.49 10.81 -2.82
CA ILE A 224 1.72 11.24 -1.66
C ILE A 224 0.74 10.11 -1.30
N PRO A 225 0.72 9.61 -0.05
CA PRO A 225 -0.32 8.67 0.37
C PRO A 225 -1.71 9.32 0.34
N ASP A 226 -2.69 8.60 -0.20
CA ASP A 226 -4.11 9.00 -0.18
C ASP A 226 -4.73 8.90 1.23
N GLU A 227 -6.03 9.15 1.36
CA GLU A 227 -6.74 9.03 2.64
C GLU A 227 -6.70 7.61 3.23
N LYS A 228 -6.52 6.57 2.40
CA LYS A 228 -6.33 5.17 2.80
C LYS A 228 -4.87 4.87 3.17
N GLY A 229 -3.97 5.82 2.98
CA GLY A 229 -2.54 5.67 3.20
C GLY A 229 -1.84 4.87 2.11
N ILE A 230 -2.40 4.82 0.90
CA ILE A 230 -1.80 4.17 -0.26
C ILE A 230 -1.08 5.23 -1.11
N ALA A 231 0.19 4.98 -1.44
CA ALA A 231 0.94 5.80 -2.38
C ALA A 231 1.41 4.96 -3.58
N VAL A 232 1.35 5.54 -4.77
CA VAL A 232 1.91 4.94 -5.99
C VAL A 232 3.44 5.00 -5.93
N ILE A 233 4.08 3.94 -6.40
CA ILE A 233 5.53 3.80 -6.51
C ILE A 233 5.95 3.86 -7.97
N ASP A 234 6.95 4.70 -8.26
CA ASP A 234 7.77 4.64 -9.46
C ASP A 234 9.11 3.98 -9.14
N VAL A 235 9.70 3.27 -10.11
CA VAL A 235 11.10 2.85 -10.06
C VAL A 235 11.89 3.84 -10.90
N VAL A 236 12.63 4.73 -10.24
CA VAL A 236 13.28 5.89 -10.87
C VAL A 236 14.77 5.65 -11.18
N GLY A 237 15.33 4.58 -10.66
CA GLY A 237 16.72 4.19 -10.84
C GLY A 237 16.94 2.74 -10.46
N ALA A 238 18.03 2.15 -10.93
CA ALA A 238 18.45 0.81 -10.58
C ALA A 238 19.92 0.60 -10.96
N SER A 239 20.54 -0.44 -10.42
CA SER A 239 21.77 -0.99 -11.00
C SER A 239 21.51 -1.46 -12.43
N GLU A 240 22.54 -1.44 -13.28
CA GLU A 240 22.43 -1.95 -14.66
C GLU A 240 21.92 -3.40 -14.69
N PHE A 241 22.33 -4.21 -13.70
CA PHE A 241 21.82 -5.56 -13.49
C PHE A 241 21.60 -5.82 -12.01
N VAL A 242 20.49 -6.50 -11.70
CA VAL A 242 20.33 -7.28 -10.47
C VAL A 242 20.69 -8.72 -10.82
N PHE A 243 21.66 -9.32 -10.14
CA PHE A 243 22.17 -10.63 -10.57
C PHE A 243 22.50 -11.55 -9.42
N ALA A 244 22.45 -12.86 -9.69
CA ALA A 244 22.84 -13.91 -8.77
C ALA A 244 23.88 -14.85 -9.42
N ASP A 245 25.00 -15.05 -8.72
CA ASP A 245 26.03 -16.00 -9.12
C ASP A 245 25.63 -17.42 -8.68
N LEU A 246 25.40 -18.30 -9.64
CA LEU A 246 24.91 -19.66 -9.39
C LEU A 246 26.03 -20.70 -9.31
N ARG A 247 27.31 -20.30 -9.49
CA ARG A 247 28.49 -21.18 -9.55
C ARG A 247 28.64 -22.20 -8.42
N PRO A 248 28.11 -22.00 -7.20
CA PRO A 248 28.09 -23.06 -6.20
C PRO A 248 27.31 -24.32 -6.64
N LEU A 249 26.29 -24.19 -7.49
CA LEU A 249 25.43 -25.30 -7.94
C LEU A 249 25.34 -25.46 -9.46
N ALA A 250 25.56 -24.41 -10.25
CA ALA A 250 25.50 -24.42 -11.71
C ALA A 250 26.52 -23.45 -12.29
N SER A 251 27.10 -23.73 -13.46
CA SER A 251 28.13 -22.87 -14.08
C SER A 251 27.62 -21.54 -14.65
N ASN A 252 26.50 -21.01 -14.14
CA ASN A 252 25.78 -19.88 -14.70
C ASN A 252 25.72 -18.68 -13.74
N ILE A 253 25.49 -17.49 -14.30
CA ILE A 253 25.06 -16.29 -13.59
C ILE A 253 23.68 -15.92 -14.13
N LEU A 254 22.73 -15.69 -13.24
CA LEU A 254 21.42 -15.16 -13.55
C LEU A 254 21.49 -13.63 -13.56
N CYS A 255 21.10 -13.01 -14.67
CA CYS A 255 21.17 -11.58 -14.90
C CYS A 255 19.77 -11.02 -15.17
N LEU A 256 19.33 -10.07 -14.34
CA LEU A 256 18.08 -9.34 -14.48
C LEU A 256 18.39 -7.88 -14.81
N LYS A 257 18.08 -7.44 -16.03
CA LYS A 257 18.25 -6.03 -16.42
C LYS A 257 16.93 -5.27 -16.26
N PRO A 258 16.78 -4.42 -15.23
CA PRO A 258 15.54 -3.68 -15.01
C PRO A 258 15.34 -2.60 -16.10
N HIS A 259 14.10 -2.41 -16.53
CA HIS A 259 13.70 -1.31 -17.40
C HIS A 259 13.32 -0.10 -16.55
N VAL A 260 14.22 0.88 -16.47
CA VAL A 260 14.03 2.12 -15.69
C VAL A 260 14.17 3.37 -16.57
N PRO A 261 13.34 4.41 -16.35
CA PRO A 261 12.33 4.52 -15.30
C PRO A 261 11.05 3.71 -15.59
N ALA A 262 10.42 3.15 -14.55
CA ALA A 262 9.11 2.53 -14.60
C ALA A 262 8.11 3.35 -13.77
N MET A 263 7.13 3.97 -14.44
CA MET A 263 6.13 4.84 -13.83
C MET A 263 4.92 4.03 -13.37
N ALA A 264 4.37 4.35 -12.20
CA ALA A 264 3.28 3.58 -11.59
C ALA A 264 3.59 2.08 -11.56
N ALA A 265 4.82 1.72 -11.22
CA ALA A 265 5.28 0.34 -11.17
C ALA A 265 4.62 -0.45 -10.03
N GLY A 266 4.08 0.24 -9.02
CA GLY A 266 3.47 -0.42 -7.87
C GLY A 266 2.83 0.53 -6.87
N ILE A 267 2.58 0.02 -5.66
CA ILE A 267 2.01 0.77 -4.53
C ILE A 267 2.68 0.40 -3.21
N VAL A 268 2.64 1.34 -2.26
CA VAL A 268 2.91 1.12 -0.84
C VAL A 268 1.68 1.49 -0.03
N ALA A 269 1.20 0.58 0.82
CA ALA A 269 0.07 0.73 1.71
C ALA A 269 0.56 0.95 3.15
N CYS A 270 0.63 2.20 3.57
CA CYS A 270 1.26 2.60 4.83
C CYS A 270 0.49 2.24 6.09
N LYS A 271 -0.84 2.15 6.01
CA LYS A 271 -1.70 1.77 7.15
C LYS A 271 -1.80 0.25 7.30
N GLY A 272 -1.27 -0.53 6.36
CA GLY A 272 -1.53 -1.96 6.23
C GLY A 272 -2.94 -2.25 5.73
N GLN A 273 -3.51 -3.40 6.10
CA GLN A 273 -4.89 -3.81 5.81
C GLN A 273 -5.20 -4.09 4.34
N LEU A 274 -4.17 -4.06 3.49
CA LEU A 274 -4.27 -4.44 2.10
C LEU A 274 -3.58 -5.79 1.94
N ASP A 275 -4.31 -6.76 1.41
CA ASP A 275 -3.73 -8.03 1.00
C ASP A 275 -2.94 -7.79 -0.30
N LEU A 276 -1.63 -7.60 -0.15
CA LEU A 276 -0.66 -7.53 -1.23
C LEU A 276 0.06 -8.86 -1.43
N SER A 277 -0.63 -9.97 -1.15
CA SER A 277 -0.11 -11.30 -1.42
C SER A 277 -0.05 -11.60 -2.92
N TYR A 278 0.83 -12.52 -3.27
CA TYR A 278 1.03 -12.97 -4.64
C TYR A 278 0.97 -14.50 -4.68
N SER A 279 0.27 -15.04 -5.66
CA SER A 279 0.22 -16.47 -5.94
C SER A 279 0.62 -16.74 -7.38
N ALA A 280 1.42 -17.77 -7.61
CA ALA A 280 1.72 -18.32 -8.93
C ALA A 280 1.60 -19.85 -8.88
N THR A 281 0.59 -20.42 -9.54
CA THR A 281 0.40 -21.87 -9.58
C THR A 281 0.29 -22.38 -11.01
N VAL A 282 0.84 -23.55 -11.28
CA VAL A 282 0.70 -24.23 -12.57
C VAL A 282 0.31 -25.68 -12.31
N ASN A 283 -0.53 -26.25 -13.17
CA ASN A 283 -0.78 -27.69 -13.17
C ASN A 283 0.01 -28.33 -14.31
N HIS A 284 1.01 -29.14 -13.98
CA HIS A 284 1.82 -29.84 -14.98
C HIS A 284 0.96 -30.86 -15.76
N VAL A 285 0.00 -31.51 -15.10
CA VAL A 285 -0.86 -32.51 -15.74
C VAL A 285 -2.30 -32.04 -15.68
N ALA A 286 -2.66 -31.10 -16.56
CA ALA A 286 -4.06 -30.70 -16.76
C ALA A 286 -4.86 -31.75 -17.55
N GLY A 287 -4.15 -32.56 -18.36
CA GLY A 287 -4.70 -33.69 -19.13
C GLY A 287 -3.62 -34.34 -19.99
N VAL A 288 -3.94 -35.46 -20.63
CA VAL A 288 -3.06 -36.16 -21.58
C VAL A 288 -3.78 -36.36 -22.90
N VAL A 289 -3.21 -35.88 -24.01
CA VAL A 289 -3.85 -35.95 -25.32
C VAL A 289 -4.09 -37.40 -25.73
N GLY A 290 -5.34 -37.72 -26.05
CA GLY A 290 -5.79 -39.06 -26.42
C GLY A 290 -6.28 -39.91 -25.25
N GLU A 291 -6.08 -39.48 -24.00
CA GLU A 291 -6.62 -40.15 -22.82
C GLU A 291 -7.98 -39.58 -22.44
N ASN A 292 -8.94 -40.46 -22.14
CA ASN A 292 -10.29 -40.09 -21.71
C ASN A 292 -11.02 -39.09 -22.63
N GLY A 293 -10.62 -39.01 -23.90
CA GLY A 293 -11.16 -38.06 -24.88
C GLY A 293 -10.59 -36.64 -24.77
N PHE A 294 -9.56 -36.39 -23.95
CA PHE A 294 -8.87 -35.12 -23.86
C PHE A 294 -8.07 -34.85 -25.14
N THR A 295 -8.23 -33.66 -25.72
CA THR A 295 -7.65 -33.25 -26.99
C THR A 295 -6.65 -32.11 -26.84
N GLU A 296 -5.86 -31.86 -27.88
CA GLU A 296 -4.97 -30.68 -27.94
C GLU A 296 -5.76 -29.36 -27.92
N GLU A 297 -6.96 -29.36 -28.49
CA GLU A 297 -7.89 -28.22 -28.42
C GLU A 297 -8.36 -27.99 -26.97
N ASP A 298 -8.66 -29.04 -26.22
CA ASP A 298 -9.00 -28.91 -24.80
C ASP A 298 -7.87 -28.25 -24.01
N CYS A 299 -6.60 -28.63 -24.29
CA CYS A 299 -5.44 -28.04 -23.64
C CYS A 299 -5.29 -26.55 -23.95
N THR A 300 -5.35 -26.16 -25.23
CA THR A 300 -5.20 -24.76 -25.65
C THR A 300 -6.38 -23.87 -25.23
N ASN A 301 -7.54 -24.47 -24.99
CA ASN A 301 -8.72 -23.81 -24.41
C ASN A 301 -8.61 -23.59 -22.90
N LEU A 302 -7.68 -24.24 -22.20
CA LEU A 302 -7.33 -23.84 -20.83
C LEU A 302 -6.66 -22.47 -20.93
N THR A 303 -7.31 -21.45 -20.38
CA THR A 303 -6.85 -20.06 -20.46
C THR A 303 -6.80 -19.42 -19.09
N ASP A 304 -5.79 -18.57 -18.88
CA ASP A 304 -5.75 -17.64 -17.75
C ASP A 304 -4.95 -16.38 -18.13
N THR A 305 -4.76 -15.50 -17.15
CA THR A 305 -4.12 -14.19 -17.19
C THR A 305 -2.75 -14.20 -17.87
N LEU A 306 -1.98 -15.29 -17.75
CA LEU A 306 -0.65 -15.43 -18.36
C LEU A 306 -0.60 -16.26 -19.66
N GLY A 307 -1.73 -16.78 -20.16
CA GLY A 307 -1.76 -17.46 -21.45
C GLY A 307 -2.65 -18.71 -21.51
N HIS A 308 -2.24 -19.65 -22.36
CA HIS A 308 -2.97 -20.88 -22.67
C HIS A 308 -2.25 -22.11 -22.12
N GLY A 309 -2.95 -23.24 -22.02
CA GLY A 309 -2.31 -24.53 -21.83
C GLY A 309 -1.40 -24.89 -23.01
N HIS A 310 -0.37 -25.69 -22.73
CA HIS A 310 0.65 -26.11 -23.68
C HIS A 310 0.80 -27.64 -23.66
N VAL A 311 0.61 -28.29 -24.82
CA VAL A 311 0.85 -29.72 -24.97
C VAL A 311 2.32 -29.97 -25.27
N GLU A 312 2.92 -30.88 -24.52
CA GLU A 312 4.30 -31.27 -24.72
C GLU A 312 4.50 -32.06 -26.01
N GLY A 313 5.51 -31.64 -26.77
CA GLY A 313 5.91 -32.25 -28.03
C GLY A 313 6.52 -33.64 -27.87
N PRO A 314 6.72 -34.36 -28.99
CA PRO A 314 7.28 -35.71 -28.99
C PRO A 314 8.72 -35.81 -28.46
N ASP A 315 9.45 -34.69 -28.48
CA ASP A 315 10.86 -34.62 -28.06
C ASP A 315 11.01 -34.00 -26.65
N GLU A 316 9.91 -33.70 -25.96
CA GLU A 316 9.91 -33.14 -24.61
C GLU A 316 9.83 -34.24 -23.54
N GLU A 317 9.98 -33.86 -22.27
CA GLU A 317 10.06 -34.78 -21.14
C GLU A 317 8.83 -35.69 -21.00
N HIS A 318 7.62 -35.18 -21.25
CA HIS A 318 6.37 -35.92 -21.15
C HIS A 318 5.47 -35.75 -22.39
N PRO A 319 5.78 -36.43 -23.51
CA PRO A 319 5.04 -36.25 -24.75
C PRO A 319 3.53 -36.44 -24.62
N GLY A 320 2.77 -35.44 -25.08
CA GLY A 320 1.30 -35.45 -25.04
C GLY A 320 0.68 -35.00 -23.72
N VAL A 321 1.48 -34.71 -22.69
CA VAL A 321 0.98 -34.09 -21.44
C VAL A 321 0.63 -32.62 -21.70
N CYS A 322 -0.52 -32.18 -21.18
CA CYS A 322 -0.95 -30.79 -21.21
C CYS A 322 -0.56 -30.07 -19.93
N ASN A 323 0.36 -29.13 -20.06
CA ASN A 323 0.68 -28.15 -19.03
C ASN A 323 -0.40 -27.07 -19.02
N GLY A 324 -1.11 -26.92 -17.89
CA GLY A 324 -2.07 -25.85 -17.70
C GLY A 324 -1.42 -24.46 -17.75
N PRO A 325 -2.19 -23.38 -17.99
CA PRO A 325 -1.67 -22.03 -17.90
C PRO A 325 -1.16 -21.75 -16.47
N THR A 326 -0.17 -20.87 -16.34
CA THR A 326 0.23 -20.39 -15.01
C THR A 326 -0.82 -19.41 -14.49
N HIS A 327 -1.45 -19.78 -13.39
CA HIS A 327 -2.40 -18.95 -12.67
C HIS A 327 -1.68 -17.95 -11.77
N VAL A 328 -1.92 -16.66 -11.99
CA VAL A 328 -1.34 -15.58 -11.17
C VAL A 328 -2.45 -14.73 -10.56
N GLY A 329 -2.34 -14.46 -9.26
CA GLY A 329 -3.31 -13.63 -8.55
C GLY A 329 -2.90 -13.31 -7.12
N VAL A 330 -3.88 -12.87 -6.33
CA VAL A 330 -3.73 -12.71 -4.88
C VAL A 330 -3.75 -14.09 -4.21
N ALA A 331 -2.87 -14.33 -3.25
CA ALA A 331 -2.83 -15.62 -2.54
C ALA A 331 -3.95 -15.77 -1.51
N GLY A 332 -4.60 -14.66 -1.10
CA GLY A 332 -5.66 -14.70 -0.08
C GLY A 332 -5.15 -15.15 1.28
N LEU A 333 -3.85 -14.99 1.53
CA LEU A 333 -3.17 -15.44 2.75
C LEU A 333 -3.34 -14.44 3.92
N GLY A 334 -4.12 -13.38 3.72
CA GLY A 334 -4.50 -12.40 4.73
C GLY A 334 -3.75 -11.08 4.59
N ASP A 335 -3.97 -10.19 5.57
CA ASP A 335 -3.34 -8.87 5.62
C ASP A 335 -1.81 -9.00 5.61
N SER A 336 -1.16 -8.27 4.70
CA SER A 336 0.31 -8.16 4.63
C SER A 336 0.90 -7.39 5.82
N GLY A 337 0.07 -6.97 6.78
CA GLY A 337 0.43 -6.33 8.03
C GLY A 337 0.62 -4.82 7.89
N HIS A 338 1.10 -4.18 8.94
CA HIS A 338 1.31 -2.72 8.94
C HIS A 338 2.43 -2.32 7.98
N GLY A 339 2.06 -1.73 6.84
CA GLY A 339 3.01 -1.35 5.81
C GLY A 339 3.28 -2.48 4.83
N ALA A 340 2.67 -2.44 3.65
CA ALA A 340 2.90 -3.42 2.60
C ALA A 340 3.27 -2.72 1.29
N MET A 341 4.04 -3.38 0.44
CA MET A 341 4.45 -2.86 -0.86
C MET A 341 4.31 -3.95 -1.91
N ALA A 342 3.91 -3.55 -3.13
CA ALA A 342 3.83 -4.41 -4.29
C ALA A 342 4.28 -3.65 -5.53
N LEU A 343 5.21 -4.22 -6.31
CA LEU A 343 5.57 -3.82 -7.66
C LEU A 343 4.98 -4.85 -8.62
N VAL A 344 3.70 -4.71 -8.96
CA VAL A 344 2.94 -5.73 -9.68
C VAL A 344 2.17 -5.03 -10.80
N PRO A 345 2.18 -5.57 -12.03
CA PRO A 345 1.30 -5.06 -13.07
C PRO A 345 -0.16 -5.31 -12.69
N ASP A 346 -0.98 -4.26 -12.74
CA ASP A 346 -2.42 -4.35 -12.53
C ASP A 346 -3.12 -3.34 -13.43
N SER A 347 -3.66 -3.84 -14.54
CA SER A 347 -4.36 -3.01 -15.52
C SER A 347 -5.62 -2.33 -14.96
N ALA A 348 -6.27 -2.90 -13.94
CA ALA A 348 -7.47 -2.33 -13.34
C ALA A 348 -7.14 -1.05 -12.53
N SER A 349 -5.99 -1.06 -11.84
CA SER A 349 -5.48 0.08 -11.08
C SER A 349 -4.54 0.97 -11.90
N GLY A 350 -4.24 0.61 -13.16
CA GLY A 350 -3.30 1.32 -14.02
C GLY A 350 -1.82 1.14 -13.64
N LEU A 351 -1.49 0.11 -12.85
CA LEU A 351 -0.11 -0.20 -12.47
C LEU A 351 0.59 -0.98 -13.58
N THR A 352 1.81 -0.56 -13.90
CA THR A 352 2.59 -1.12 -15.02
C THR A 352 3.51 -2.27 -14.60
N GLY A 353 3.79 -2.41 -13.30
CA GLY A 353 4.80 -3.33 -12.79
C GLY A 353 6.23 -2.89 -13.09
N LEU A 354 7.20 -3.72 -12.70
CA LEU A 354 8.60 -3.57 -13.09
C LEU A 354 8.98 -4.73 -14.03
N THR A 355 9.47 -4.39 -15.22
CA THR A 355 9.90 -5.36 -16.23
C THR A 355 11.42 -5.52 -16.24
N PHE A 356 11.87 -6.72 -16.59
CA PHE A 356 13.27 -7.10 -16.65
C PHE A 356 13.57 -7.85 -17.93
N ASP A 357 14.76 -7.65 -18.51
CA ASP A 357 15.33 -8.63 -19.42
C ASP A 357 16.02 -9.72 -18.59
N LEU A 358 15.48 -10.93 -18.69
CA LEU A 358 16.00 -12.13 -18.04
C LEU A 358 17.02 -12.82 -18.95
N SER A 359 18.24 -13.01 -18.45
CA SER A 359 19.28 -13.76 -19.18
C SER A 359 20.12 -14.61 -18.25
N PHE A 360 20.69 -15.68 -18.81
CA PHE A 360 21.67 -16.53 -18.16
C PHE A 360 22.98 -16.47 -18.94
N ILE A 361 24.10 -16.41 -18.24
CA ILE A 361 25.42 -16.49 -18.86
C ILE A 361 26.23 -17.60 -18.22
N THR A 362 27.04 -18.28 -19.01
CA THR A 362 28.07 -19.22 -18.53
C THR A 362 29.42 -18.52 -18.61
N PRO A 363 30.00 -18.02 -17.50
CA PRO A 363 31.24 -17.26 -17.54
C PRO A 363 32.39 -18.06 -18.17
N GLY A 364 33.18 -17.41 -19.03
CA GLY A 364 34.26 -18.04 -19.76
C GLY A 364 33.80 -18.88 -20.95
N ARG A 365 32.61 -18.58 -21.51
CA ARG A 365 32.14 -19.16 -22.78
C ARG A 365 31.82 -18.07 -23.81
N CYS A 366 32.00 -18.39 -25.08
CA CYS A 366 31.65 -17.48 -26.18
C CYS A 366 30.13 -17.37 -26.32
N ARG A 367 29.62 -16.17 -26.63
CA ARG A 367 28.17 -15.91 -26.68
C ARG A 367 27.47 -16.66 -27.81
N ALA A 368 28.06 -16.70 -29.01
CA ALA A 368 27.48 -17.39 -30.16
C ALA A 368 27.66 -18.92 -30.09
N ASN A 369 28.67 -19.40 -29.36
CA ASN A 369 28.90 -20.82 -29.12
C ASN A 369 29.31 -21.08 -27.66
N THR A 370 28.33 -21.45 -26.84
CA THR A 370 28.51 -21.71 -25.40
C THR A 370 29.35 -22.94 -25.10
N GLU A 371 29.64 -23.80 -26.08
CA GLU A 371 30.57 -24.92 -25.92
C GLU A 371 32.04 -24.47 -25.99
N THR A 372 32.31 -23.31 -26.61
CA THR A 372 33.67 -22.78 -26.76
C THR A 372 34.09 -22.05 -25.48
N ALA A 373 35.07 -22.61 -24.77
CA ALA A 373 35.70 -21.94 -23.63
C ALA A 373 36.53 -20.73 -24.09
N CYS A 374 36.50 -19.66 -23.30
CA CYS A 374 37.24 -18.44 -23.57
C CYS A 374 37.72 -17.79 -22.28
N THR A 375 38.82 -17.05 -22.40
CA THR A 375 39.35 -16.16 -21.36
C THR A 375 39.30 -14.70 -21.83
N SER A 376 39.12 -14.46 -23.13
CA SER A 376 38.93 -13.15 -23.76
C SER A 376 38.11 -13.30 -25.04
N SER A 377 37.54 -12.20 -25.56
CA SER A 377 36.78 -12.25 -26.82
C SER A 377 37.63 -12.63 -28.03
N ALA A 378 38.96 -12.58 -27.93
CA ALA A 378 39.85 -13.07 -28.99
C ALA A 378 39.85 -14.60 -29.14
N ASP A 379 39.36 -15.32 -28.12
CA ASP A 379 39.21 -16.78 -28.16
C ASP A 379 37.92 -17.21 -28.90
N CYS A 380 37.07 -16.26 -29.27
CA CYS A 380 35.76 -16.49 -29.91
C CYS A 380 35.81 -16.21 -31.42
N ALA A 381 34.74 -16.58 -32.13
CA ALA A 381 34.59 -16.24 -33.55
C ALA A 381 34.63 -14.72 -33.78
N ALA A 382 34.89 -14.28 -35.01
CA ALA A 382 34.81 -12.86 -35.36
C ALA A 382 33.43 -12.31 -34.98
N ASP A 383 33.40 -11.14 -34.33
CA ASP A 383 32.22 -10.45 -33.80
C ASP A 383 31.51 -11.14 -32.60
N ASP A 384 32.11 -12.18 -32.02
CA ASP A 384 31.61 -12.84 -30.82
C ASP A 384 32.30 -12.30 -29.54
N VAL A 385 31.65 -12.47 -28.39
CA VAL A 385 32.10 -11.95 -27.09
C VAL A 385 32.27 -13.11 -26.11
N CYS A 386 33.39 -13.10 -25.40
CA CYS A 386 33.58 -14.00 -24.27
C CYS A 386 32.76 -13.50 -23.08
N MET A 387 31.71 -14.25 -22.72
CA MET A 387 30.83 -13.88 -21.62
C MET A 387 31.57 -13.97 -20.29
N LYS A 388 31.67 -12.86 -19.56
CA LYS A 388 32.28 -12.81 -18.22
C LYS A 388 31.35 -12.22 -17.19
N THR A 389 30.48 -11.31 -17.61
CA THR A 389 29.60 -10.51 -16.76
C THR A 389 28.23 -10.37 -17.40
N CYS A 390 27.23 -9.90 -16.65
CA CYS A 390 25.89 -9.69 -17.18
C CYS A 390 25.82 -8.71 -18.36
N ALA A 391 26.77 -7.78 -18.47
CA ALA A 391 26.88 -6.88 -19.63
C ALA A 391 27.17 -7.64 -20.94
N ASP A 392 27.73 -8.86 -20.84
CA ASP A 392 28.03 -9.72 -21.98
C ASP A 392 26.87 -10.66 -22.34
N ALA A 393 25.76 -10.64 -21.60
CA ALA A 393 24.62 -11.51 -21.85
C ALA A 393 23.96 -11.19 -23.22
N PRO A 394 23.39 -12.19 -23.92
CA PRO A 394 22.50 -11.93 -25.04
C PRO A 394 21.25 -11.17 -24.57
N ALA A 395 20.51 -10.58 -25.50
CA ALA A 395 19.22 -9.97 -25.19
C ALA A 395 18.32 -11.02 -24.52
N GLY A 396 17.86 -10.68 -23.31
CA GLY A 396 17.02 -11.55 -22.51
C GLY A 396 15.57 -11.54 -22.95
N GLN A 397 14.76 -12.41 -22.36
CA GLN A 397 13.31 -12.32 -22.45
C GLN A 397 12.84 -11.19 -21.54
N THR A 398 12.13 -10.20 -22.10
CA THR A 398 11.50 -9.14 -21.31
C THR A 398 10.26 -9.70 -20.61
N THR A 399 10.22 -9.63 -19.28
CA THR A 399 9.10 -10.13 -18.47
C THR A 399 8.83 -9.23 -17.26
N PRO A 400 7.57 -8.98 -16.87
CA PRO A 400 7.25 -8.36 -15.60
C PRO A 400 7.56 -9.32 -14.45
N ILE A 401 8.26 -8.85 -13.43
CA ILE A 401 8.56 -9.64 -12.23
C ILE A 401 7.88 -9.00 -11.03
N PRO A 402 6.82 -9.62 -10.46
CA PRO A 402 6.08 -9.04 -9.36
C PRO A 402 6.87 -9.16 -8.05
N PHE A 403 7.25 -8.02 -7.46
CA PHE A 403 7.90 -8.00 -6.15
C PHE A 403 6.93 -7.54 -5.08
N VAL A 404 6.68 -8.36 -4.06
CA VAL A 404 5.78 -8.01 -2.95
C VAL A 404 6.46 -8.12 -1.61
N SER A 405 6.00 -7.33 -0.63
CA SER A 405 6.43 -7.48 0.76
C SER A 405 5.54 -8.43 1.57
N GLY A 406 4.38 -8.80 1.02
CA GLY A 406 3.41 -9.68 1.64
C GLY A 406 3.75 -11.17 1.47
N PRO A 407 2.78 -12.06 1.77
CA PRO A 407 2.89 -13.49 1.52
C PRO A 407 3.00 -13.80 0.02
N VAL A 408 3.86 -14.75 -0.33
CA VAL A 408 4.00 -15.32 -1.67
C VAL A 408 3.72 -16.81 -1.58
N HIS A 409 2.79 -17.29 -2.39
CA HIS A 409 2.48 -18.70 -2.58
C HIS A 409 2.90 -19.13 -3.97
N ILE A 410 3.65 -20.21 -4.09
CA ILE A 410 4.05 -20.75 -5.39
C ILE A 410 3.75 -22.24 -5.39
N GLY A 411 3.08 -22.72 -6.44
CA GLY A 411 2.62 -24.09 -6.53
C GLY A 411 2.86 -24.73 -7.88
N ILE A 412 3.19 -26.01 -7.88
CA ILE A 412 3.14 -26.88 -9.05
C ILE A 412 2.26 -28.06 -8.66
N GLN A 413 1.09 -28.17 -9.28
CA GLN A 413 0.21 -29.32 -9.12
C GLN A 413 0.68 -30.44 -10.04
N ASN A 414 0.57 -31.68 -9.55
CA ASN A 414 1.00 -32.90 -10.25
C ASN A 414 2.45 -32.82 -10.77
N ALA A 415 3.35 -32.30 -9.95
CA ALA A 415 4.73 -32.05 -10.35
C ALA A 415 5.44 -33.34 -10.81
N ASP A 416 6.43 -33.17 -11.68
CA ASP A 416 7.16 -34.25 -12.36
C ASP A 416 6.20 -35.26 -13.04
N ALA A 417 5.07 -34.75 -13.55
CA ALA A 417 3.98 -35.50 -14.15
C ALA A 417 3.42 -36.66 -13.29
N GLN A 418 3.38 -36.48 -11.96
CA GLN A 418 2.87 -37.48 -11.01
C GLN A 418 1.63 -36.98 -10.27
N ASP A 419 0.55 -37.76 -10.35
CA ASP A 419 -0.71 -37.46 -9.66
C ASP A 419 -0.49 -37.21 -8.15
N ALA A 420 -1.05 -36.12 -7.64
CA ALA A 420 -0.97 -35.70 -6.25
C ALA A 420 0.45 -35.40 -5.73
N ASN A 421 1.43 -35.25 -6.64
CA ASN A 421 2.77 -34.77 -6.30
C ASN A 421 2.81 -33.24 -6.33
N ASP A 422 2.06 -32.60 -5.43
CA ASP A 422 2.02 -31.15 -5.38
C ASP A 422 3.28 -30.58 -4.72
N LYS A 423 3.95 -29.64 -5.39
CA LYS A 423 5.06 -28.87 -4.83
C LYS A 423 4.54 -27.50 -4.46
N VAL A 424 4.78 -27.08 -3.22
CA VAL A 424 4.42 -25.75 -2.73
C VAL A 424 5.62 -25.10 -2.07
N PHE A 425 5.77 -23.80 -2.30
CA PHE A 425 6.71 -22.97 -1.58
C PHE A 425 6.01 -21.68 -1.16
N ASP A 426 5.98 -21.45 0.15
CA ASP A 426 5.51 -20.22 0.74
C ASP A 426 6.70 -19.40 1.23
N THR A 427 6.74 -18.13 0.87
CA THR A 427 7.67 -17.16 1.45
C THR A 427 6.94 -15.88 1.81
N HIS A 428 7.59 -15.02 2.58
CA HIS A 428 7.03 -13.77 3.03
C HIS A 428 8.10 -12.70 3.03
N GLY A 429 7.75 -11.51 2.54
CA GLY A 429 8.60 -10.34 2.59
C GLY A 429 8.73 -9.76 4.00
N GLN A 430 9.14 -8.50 4.06
CA GLN A 430 9.11 -7.71 5.29
C GLN A 430 8.45 -6.37 5.01
N ASN A 431 7.62 -5.95 5.94
CA ASN A 431 6.74 -4.80 5.82
C ASN A 431 7.46 -3.47 5.54
N PHE A 432 6.85 -2.69 4.64
CA PHE A 432 7.26 -1.34 4.27
C PHE A 432 6.25 -0.34 4.85
N SER A 433 6.45 0.09 6.10
CA SER A 433 5.68 1.21 6.63
C SER A 433 6.13 2.52 5.99
N CYS A 434 5.24 3.52 5.89
CA CYS A 434 5.61 4.90 5.51
C CYS A 434 6.81 5.41 6.34
N TYR A 435 6.85 5.06 7.63
CA TYR A 435 7.94 5.43 8.51
C TYR A 435 9.27 4.81 8.04
N ASN A 436 9.28 3.50 7.75
CA ASN A 436 10.45 2.78 7.22
C ASN A 436 10.85 3.26 5.82
N TRP A 437 9.90 3.79 5.02
CA TRP A 437 10.19 4.33 3.68
C TRP A 437 11.14 5.53 3.75
N THR A 438 10.94 6.42 4.72
CA THR A 438 11.74 7.64 4.87
C THR A 438 13.16 7.39 5.38
N THR A 439 13.45 6.17 5.83
CA THR A 439 14.81 5.78 6.19
C THR A 439 15.47 5.13 4.99
N GLU A 440 16.49 5.78 4.43
CA GLU A 440 17.24 5.32 3.25
C GLU A 440 17.69 3.85 3.37
N ASN A 441 18.13 3.44 4.57
CA ASN A 441 18.50 2.07 4.90
C ASN A 441 17.50 1.42 5.89
N GLY A 442 16.20 1.61 5.64
CA GLY A 442 15.14 0.99 6.44
C GLY A 442 15.14 -0.54 6.31
N PRO A 443 14.53 -1.29 7.23
CA PRO A 443 14.25 -2.70 6.95
C PRO A 443 13.33 -2.82 5.72
N GLY A 444 13.47 -3.90 4.97
CA GLY A 444 12.62 -4.19 3.81
C GLY A 444 13.09 -5.46 3.13
N LYS A 445 12.14 -6.36 2.87
CA LYS A 445 12.39 -7.59 2.10
C LYS A 445 11.27 -7.73 1.09
N LEU A 446 11.64 -7.72 -0.18
CA LEU A 446 10.73 -8.03 -1.28
C LEU A 446 10.95 -9.48 -1.67
N VAL A 447 9.85 -10.16 -1.96
CA VAL A 447 9.85 -11.54 -2.36
C VAL A 447 9.06 -11.72 -3.65
N PHE A 448 9.45 -12.74 -4.39
CA PHE A 448 8.78 -13.20 -5.60
C PHE A 448 9.09 -14.69 -5.77
N GLY A 449 8.30 -15.40 -6.56
CA GLY A 449 8.81 -16.57 -7.22
C GLY A 449 7.85 -17.11 -8.26
N PHE A 450 8.29 -18.14 -8.96
CA PHE A 450 7.59 -18.65 -10.12
C PHE A 450 7.78 -20.16 -10.24
N PRO A 451 6.73 -20.90 -10.67
CA PRO A 451 6.88 -22.31 -10.98
C PRO A 451 7.57 -22.49 -12.33
N GLN A 452 8.49 -23.45 -12.42
CA GLN A 452 9.19 -23.81 -13.65
C GLN A 452 9.03 -25.30 -13.89
N LEU A 453 8.37 -25.64 -14.99
CA LEU A 453 8.27 -27.02 -15.45
C LEU A 453 9.57 -27.37 -16.19
N HIS A 454 10.07 -28.58 -15.96
CA HIS A 454 11.29 -29.07 -16.62
C HIS A 454 12.50 -28.13 -16.49
N GLY A 455 12.59 -27.38 -15.38
CA GLY A 455 13.59 -26.31 -15.24
C GLY A 455 15.00 -26.80 -14.92
N PHE A 456 15.15 -28.02 -14.39
CA PHE A 456 16.41 -28.45 -13.78
C PHE A 456 16.71 -29.93 -14.00
N SER A 457 17.96 -30.27 -14.32
CA SER A 457 18.45 -31.65 -14.27
C SER A 457 19.80 -31.74 -13.56
N ILE A 458 19.99 -32.79 -12.77
CA ILE A 458 21.23 -33.04 -11.99
C ILE A 458 22.35 -33.54 -12.90
N SER A 459 22.01 -34.14 -14.05
CA SER A 459 22.97 -34.66 -15.03
C SER A 459 22.33 -34.78 -16.40
N ALA A 460 23.12 -34.79 -17.48
CA ALA A 460 22.61 -34.90 -18.85
C ALA A 460 21.67 -36.11 -19.08
N ASP A 461 21.82 -37.18 -18.30
CA ASP A 461 21.05 -38.43 -18.44
C ASP A 461 19.82 -38.52 -17.49
N GLN A 462 19.52 -37.48 -16.71
CA GLN A 462 18.36 -37.46 -15.81
C GLN A 462 17.24 -36.61 -16.42
N PRO A 463 15.97 -37.03 -16.29
CA PRO A 463 14.83 -36.22 -16.75
C PRO A 463 14.84 -34.89 -16.01
N LYS A 464 14.43 -33.82 -16.70
CA LYS A 464 14.30 -32.52 -16.06
C LYS A 464 13.18 -32.58 -15.03
N SER A 465 13.46 -32.13 -13.81
CA SER A 465 12.49 -32.00 -12.73
C SER A 465 11.87 -30.62 -12.73
N ASP A 466 10.65 -30.55 -12.20
CA ASP A 466 10.00 -29.30 -11.91
C ASP A 466 10.65 -28.62 -10.71
N LEU A 467 10.74 -27.30 -10.83
CA LEU A 467 11.46 -26.44 -9.91
C LEU A 467 10.56 -25.25 -9.54
N ILE A 468 10.47 -24.95 -8.25
CA ILE A 468 10.00 -23.63 -7.81
C ILE A 468 11.22 -22.77 -7.54
N THR A 469 11.29 -21.61 -8.19
CA THR A 469 12.32 -20.61 -7.92
C THR A 469 11.72 -19.44 -7.15
N ALA A 470 12.33 -19.09 -6.02
CA ALA A 470 11.92 -17.96 -5.20
C ALA A 470 13.11 -17.02 -4.94
N PHE A 471 12.78 -15.74 -4.86
CA PHE A 471 13.71 -14.64 -4.84
C PHE A 471 13.44 -13.85 -3.57
N GLU A 472 14.47 -13.62 -2.77
CA GLU A 472 14.42 -12.65 -1.69
C GLU A 472 15.36 -11.50 -2.04
N LEU A 473 14.86 -10.28 -2.06
CA LEU A 473 15.65 -9.06 -2.13
C LEU A 473 15.52 -8.35 -0.78
N SER A 474 16.59 -8.34 0.01
CA SER A 474 16.61 -7.70 1.32
C SER A 474 17.53 -6.48 1.33
N ASP A 475 17.02 -5.41 1.92
CA ASP A 475 17.81 -4.26 2.34
C ASP A 475 18.67 -4.65 3.56
N LYS A 476 19.83 -3.99 3.70
CA LYS A 476 20.90 -4.21 4.71
C LYS A 476 21.81 -5.39 4.50
#